data_AF-A0A6M1Z1U7-F1
#
_entry.id   AF-A0A6M1Z1U7-F1
#
_cell.length_a   1.000
_cell.length_b   1.000
_cell.length_c   1.000
_cell.angle_alpha   90.00
_cell.angle_beta   90.00
_cell.angle_gamma   90.00
#
_symmetry.space_group_name_H-M   'P 1'
#
loop_
_entity.id
_entity.type
_entity.pdbx_description
1 polymer ?
#
loop_
_entity_poly.entity_id
_entity_poly.type
_entity_poly.pdbx_seq_one_letter_code
_entity_poly.pdbx_strand_id
1 'polypeptide(L)'
;MSVSSPLLPTVNQCMSSSFRRRLSLSDLEEKDLYQFFLENNEIPMELVVEKNPKPQKPTDFVHFIWMGNPLKEDYKENILSWKRRYPDKEIIIWVDKDALEHEDLIDFAIDNNIKLIDLDEVFTDEYAFDLNELIRLEKNRLPPNWGAASDLYRYLIMYYFGGTYSDTDVDINKKLGDQEIDFDSNFSFNQQENVDFGNDLLVTKNLKEDFWKYVINCIKRKYNNPHLSSGDYVYSEIKHSRLKTTMFRTGPDCLLNCIKAYGLKNDPHVKFINIHQGACDFTWNANLTNEKCKKLAKDVNIVARIIQNVILDLKETDSLDLTKYDKIIEKISSVKRDEIIGKIKVEVKKLDSKDYKIENIFAKNIKEYEEFLRLIPKENQNIKSHARALKYAAYRRNAEMFKYLYEKYPDEIFSNNTLSKKILLAVSKIDPSFVTAIIERARQQNGKIDLEIDAAVLYFQMKPDQLFIQYKSIMLDKEQLSEEEKESILGQFEELLNVLTFEMLDSQNKLGENILHIAAQSNDDNFIKIIRKVFVQKQFEFLFNMSLEAEDSKSKKPIDYCKNDKMRELFSHEKLRHEHAE
;
A
#
# COMPACT_ATOMS: atom_id res chain seq x y z
N MET A 1 -66.78 25.42 23.54
CA MET A 1 -65.50 25.64 22.83
C MET A 1 -64.90 24.29 22.48
N SER A 2 -65.03 23.89 21.21
CA SER A 2 -64.09 23.06 20.43
C SER A 2 -64.85 22.62 19.18
N VAL A 3 -64.58 23.28 18.06
CA VAL A 3 -65.14 22.92 16.77
C VAL A 3 -64.24 21.84 16.19
N SER A 4 -64.83 20.69 15.91
CA SER A 4 -64.21 19.56 15.21
C SER A 4 -63.92 19.95 13.75
N SER A 5 -62.64 20.05 13.39
CA SER A 5 -62.20 20.11 11.99
C SER A 5 -62.23 18.70 11.37
N PRO A 6 -62.73 18.53 10.14
CA PRO A 6 -62.73 17.25 9.46
C PRO A 6 -61.29 16.89 9.04
N LEU A 7 -60.93 15.62 9.24
CA LEU A 7 -59.68 15.00 8.79
C LEU A 7 -59.50 15.25 7.29
N LEU A 8 -58.43 15.99 6.95
CA LEU A 8 -57.92 16.07 5.58
C LEU A 8 -57.38 14.69 5.16
N PRO A 9 -57.69 14.21 3.94
CA PRO A 9 -57.13 12.95 3.45
C PRO A 9 -55.61 13.08 3.33
N THR A 10 -54.89 12.06 3.81
CA THR A 10 -53.44 11.92 3.63
C THR A 10 -53.11 11.91 2.13
N VAL A 11 -52.10 12.70 1.74
CA VAL A 11 -51.64 13.00 0.37
C VAL A 11 -51.22 11.76 -0.45
N ASN A 12 -51.22 10.56 0.12
CA ASN A 12 -51.02 9.30 -0.61
C ASN A 12 -52.16 8.89 -1.57
N GLN A 13 -53.19 9.72 -1.78
CA GLN A 13 -54.34 9.36 -2.64
C GLN A 13 -54.64 10.29 -3.81
N CYS A 14 -53.89 11.37 -4.03
CA CYS A 14 -54.10 12.25 -5.18
C CYS A 14 -52.79 12.71 -5.81
N MET A 15 -52.04 11.79 -6.42
CA MET A 15 -51.34 12.00 -7.68
C MET A 15 -51.14 10.62 -8.33
N SER A 16 -51.54 10.51 -9.59
CA SER A 16 -51.69 9.26 -10.31
C SER A 16 -50.44 8.39 -10.26
N SER A 17 -50.61 7.18 -9.71
CA SER A 17 -49.69 6.04 -9.71
C SER A 17 -49.29 5.53 -11.10
N SER A 18 -49.56 6.28 -12.18
CA SER A 18 -49.43 5.85 -13.57
C SER A 18 -48.02 6.01 -14.15
N PHE A 19 -47.14 6.84 -13.55
CA PHE A 19 -45.72 6.93 -13.94
C PHE A 19 -44.78 6.11 -13.03
N ARG A 20 -45.27 5.61 -11.88
CA ARG A 20 -44.55 4.61 -11.06
C ARG A 20 -44.34 3.27 -11.79
N ARG A 21 -44.92 3.08 -12.99
CA ARG A 21 -44.35 2.18 -14.01
C ARG A 21 -43.08 2.84 -14.55
N ARG A 22 -42.00 2.69 -13.77
CA ARG A 22 -40.62 3.09 -14.04
C ARG A 22 -40.33 2.92 -15.53
N LEU A 23 -39.92 3.98 -16.22
CA LEU A 23 -39.11 3.80 -17.42
C LEU A 23 -37.94 2.92 -17.00
N SER A 24 -37.85 1.73 -17.60
CA SER A 24 -36.66 0.91 -17.46
C SER A 24 -35.47 1.69 -18.02
N LEU A 25 -34.29 1.59 -17.40
CA LEU A 25 -33.08 2.19 -17.97
C LEU A 25 -32.79 1.64 -19.38
N SER A 26 -33.24 0.41 -19.68
CA SER A 26 -33.17 -0.15 -21.04
C SER A 26 -33.98 0.62 -22.08
N ASP A 27 -35.04 1.29 -21.65
CA ASP A 27 -36.03 1.97 -22.50
C ASP A 27 -35.86 3.50 -22.45
N LEU A 28 -34.99 4.00 -21.57
CA LEU A 28 -34.67 5.42 -21.44
C LEU A 28 -34.18 6.02 -22.77
N GLU A 29 -34.85 7.05 -23.27
CA GLU A 29 -34.44 7.86 -24.43
C GLU A 29 -34.04 9.27 -24.00
N GLU A 30 -33.38 10.03 -24.88
CA GLU A 30 -32.92 11.41 -24.60
C GLU A 30 -34.03 12.33 -24.09
N LYS A 31 -35.23 12.19 -24.68
CA LYS A 31 -36.42 12.99 -24.31
C LYS A 31 -36.90 12.75 -22.88
N ASP A 32 -36.52 11.62 -22.29
CA ASP A 32 -36.98 11.18 -20.96
C ASP A 32 -36.03 11.65 -19.85
N LEU A 33 -34.80 12.08 -20.18
CA LEU A 33 -33.75 12.40 -19.21
C LEU A 33 -34.17 13.44 -18.18
N TYR A 34 -34.78 14.54 -18.63
CA TYR A 34 -35.24 15.59 -17.72
C TYR A 34 -36.21 15.04 -16.68
N GLN A 35 -37.21 14.29 -17.14
CA GLN A 35 -38.24 13.73 -16.29
C GLN A 35 -37.64 12.68 -15.35
N PHE A 36 -36.72 11.84 -15.86
CA PHE A 36 -35.99 10.88 -15.05
C PHE A 36 -35.27 11.55 -13.88
N PHE A 37 -34.45 12.58 -14.14
CA PHE A 37 -33.69 13.25 -13.09
C PHE A 37 -34.57 14.05 -12.14
N LEU A 38 -35.72 14.55 -12.60
CA LEU A 38 -36.69 15.21 -11.72
C LEU A 38 -37.35 14.22 -10.77
N GLU A 39 -37.74 13.04 -11.26
CA GLU A 39 -38.44 12.01 -10.50
C GLU A 39 -37.54 11.24 -9.52
N ASN A 40 -36.25 11.13 -9.81
CA ASN A 40 -35.27 10.44 -8.98
C ASN A 40 -34.41 11.40 -8.15
N ASN A 41 -34.81 12.67 -8.03
CA ASN A 41 -34.13 13.62 -7.16
C ASN A 41 -34.49 13.34 -5.69
N GLU A 42 -33.49 13.09 -4.86
CA GLU A 42 -33.66 12.84 -3.42
C GLU A 42 -34.10 14.10 -2.66
N ILE A 43 -33.93 15.29 -3.26
CA ILE A 43 -34.43 16.54 -2.69
C ILE A 43 -35.95 16.63 -2.95
N PRO A 44 -36.78 16.79 -1.89
CA PRO A 44 -38.22 16.94 -2.03
C PRO A 44 -38.62 18.05 -3.01
N MET A 45 -39.56 17.78 -3.93
CA MET A 45 -40.01 18.75 -4.95
C MET A 45 -40.46 20.09 -4.37
N GLU A 46 -41.02 20.11 -3.15
CA GLU A 46 -41.46 21.33 -2.46
C GLU A 46 -40.31 22.30 -2.17
N LEU A 47 -39.08 21.79 -2.11
CA LEU A 47 -37.84 22.54 -1.87
C LEU A 47 -37.08 22.84 -3.17
N VAL A 48 -37.54 22.33 -4.31
CA VAL A 48 -36.90 22.53 -5.61
C VAL A 48 -37.35 23.88 -6.19
N VAL A 49 -36.38 24.76 -6.47
CA VAL A 49 -36.64 26.05 -7.10
C VAL A 49 -36.28 25.98 -8.59
N GLU A 50 -37.26 25.71 -9.45
CA GLU A 50 -37.05 25.73 -10.91
C GLU A 50 -36.80 27.17 -11.40
N LYS A 51 -35.54 27.49 -11.75
CA LYS A 51 -35.15 28.85 -12.20
C LYS A 51 -34.97 29.00 -13.71
N ASN A 52 -34.88 27.92 -14.51
CA ASN A 52 -34.37 27.95 -15.90
C ASN A 52 -34.87 26.76 -16.76
N PRO A 53 -34.78 26.84 -18.11
CA PRO A 53 -35.47 25.91 -19.04
C PRO A 53 -35.02 24.46 -18.90
N LYS A 54 -35.95 23.55 -19.20
CA LYS A 54 -35.79 22.10 -19.05
C LYS A 54 -34.66 21.58 -19.96
N PRO A 55 -33.62 20.92 -19.43
CA PRO A 55 -32.67 20.14 -20.21
C PRO A 55 -33.38 19.23 -21.21
N GLN A 56 -32.82 19.08 -22.40
CA GLN A 56 -33.43 18.26 -23.45
C GLN A 56 -32.49 17.24 -24.03
N LYS A 57 -31.19 17.34 -23.76
CA LYS A 57 -30.17 16.47 -24.34
C LYS A 57 -29.16 16.00 -23.30
N PRO A 58 -28.45 14.88 -23.55
CA PRO A 58 -27.42 14.37 -22.65
C PRO A 58 -26.37 15.43 -22.31
N THR A 59 -25.99 16.22 -23.31
CA THR A 59 -24.92 17.22 -23.22
C THR A 59 -25.28 18.42 -22.34
N ASP A 60 -26.53 18.53 -21.88
CA ASP A 60 -26.98 19.54 -20.91
C ASP A 60 -26.62 19.18 -19.46
N PHE A 61 -26.19 17.93 -19.19
CA PHE A 61 -25.92 17.44 -17.85
C PHE A 61 -24.43 17.25 -17.57
N VAL A 62 -24.02 17.65 -16.36
CA VAL A 62 -22.70 17.36 -15.78
C VAL A 62 -22.89 16.47 -14.55
N HIS A 63 -22.22 15.33 -14.55
CA HIS A 63 -22.33 14.28 -13.55
C HIS A 63 -21.09 14.25 -12.65
N PHE A 64 -21.34 14.21 -11.35
CA PHE A 64 -20.35 13.93 -10.30
C PHE A 64 -20.77 12.70 -9.51
N ILE A 65 -19.82 12.01 -8.89
CA ILE A 65 -20.12 10.91 -7.95
C ILE A 65 -19.53 11.25 -6.59
N TRP A 66 -20.30 11.02 -5.52
CA TRP A 66 -19.82 11.15 -4.15
C TRP A 66 -20.43 10.08 -3.22
N MET A 67 -19.59 9.34 -2.49
CA MET A 67 -20.05 8.20 -1.68
C MET A 67 -19.38 8.13 -0.30
N GLY A 68 -20.15 7.67 0.69
CA GLY A 68 -19.67 7.14 1.97
C GLY A 68 -19.18 8.13 3.04
N ASN A 69 -18.86 9.38 2.68
CA ASN A 69 -18.28 10.38 3.58
C ASN A 69 -18.94 11.76 3.38
N PRO A 70 -18.79 12.70 4.33
CA PRO A 70 -19.17 14.09 4.10
C PRO A 70 -18.40 14.68 2.92
N LEU A 71 -19.07 15.46 2.07
CA LEU A 71 -18.45 16.13 0.94
C LEU A 71 -17.52 17.25 1.43
N LYS A 72 -16.24 17.18 1.04
CA LYS A 72 -15.24 18.17 1.46
C LYS A 72 -15.54 19.56 0.87
N GLU A 73 -15.18 20.61 1.60
CA GLU A 73 -15.43 22.00 1.18
C GLU A 73 -14.74 22.35 -0.15
N ASP A 74 -13.48 21.96 -0.32
CA ASP A 74 -12.75 22.20 -1.58
C ASP A 74 -13.45 21.52 -2.78
N TYR A 75 -14.13 20.39 -2.56
CA TYR A 75 -14.87 19.68 -3.61
C TYR A 75 -16.23 20.33 -3.88
N LYS A 76 -16.89 20.89 -2.87
CA LYS A 76 -18.07 21.75 -3.06
C LYS A 76 -17.71 22.93 -3.96
N GLU A 77 -16.60 23.60 -3.68
CA GLU A 77 -16.13 24.75 -4.48
C GLU A 77 -15.77 24.35 -5.92
N ASN A 78 -15.14 23.18 -6.13
CA ASN A 78 -14.90 22.64 -7.47
C ASN A 78 -16.20 22.43 -8.25
N ILE A 79 -17.24 21.86 -7.62
CA ILE A 79 -18.54 21.66 -8.25
C ILE A 79 -19.20 23.01 -8.59
N LEU A 80 -19.12 24.00 -7.69
CA LEU A 80 -19.62 25.34 -7.97
C LEU A 80 -18.86 26.04 -9.09
N SER A 81 -17.57 25.74 -9.24
CA SER A 81 -16.75 26.26 -10.33
C SER A 81 -17.26 25.83 -11.71
N TRP A 82 -17.76 24.60 -11.83
CA TRP A 82 -18.46 24.12 -13.03
C TRP A 82 -19.73 24.90 -13.31
N LYS A 83 -20.57 25.10 -12.29
CA LYS A 83 -21.83 25.85 -12.42
C LYS A 83 -21.58 27.31 -12.84
N ARG A 84 -20.49 27.93 -12.35
CA ARG A 84 -20.12 29.30 -12.74
C ARG A 84 -19.57 29.37 -14.17
N ARG A 85 -18.76 28.40 -14.58
CA ARG A 85 -18.18 28.35 -15.94
C ARG A 85 -19.23 28.00 -16.99
N TYR A 86 -20.15 27.10 -16.67
CA TYR A 86 -21.17 26.58 -17.56
C TYR A 86 -22.57 26.70 -16.93
N PRO A 87 -23.12 27.93 -16.81
CA PRO A 87 -24.36 28.20 -16.07
C PRO A 87 -25.62 27.58 -16.69
N ASP A 88 -25.57 27.24 -17.98
CA ASP A 88 -26.66 26.58 -18.69
C ASP A 88 -26.69 25.06 -18.48
N LYS A 89 -25.64 24.48 -17.86
CA LYS A 89 -25.57 23.06 -17.59
C LYS A 89 -26.22 22.72 -16.25
N GLU A 90 -26.92 21.60 -16.22
CA GLU A 90 -27.49 21.06 -15.00
C GLU A 90 -26.49 20.13 -14.31
N ILE A 91 -26.30 20.34 -13.01
CA ILE A 91 -25.37 19.57 -12.19
C ILE A 91 -26.13 18.45 -11.47
N ILE A 92 -25.65 17.22 -11.65
CA ILE A 92 -26.14 16.02 -10.99
C ILE A 92 -25.02 15.45 -10.12
N ILE A 93 -25.29 15.23 -8.83
CA ILE A 93 -24.41 14.46 -7.96
C ILE A 93 -25.08 13.12 -7.67
N TRP A 94 -24.43 12.07 -8.12
CA TRP A 94 -24.80 10.69 -7.84
C TRP A 94 -24.23 10.29 -6.47
N VAL A 95 -25.10 9.84 -5.58
CA VAL A 95 -24.79 9.61 -4.16
C VAL A 95 -25.16 8.19 -3.74
N ASP A 96 -24.58 7.72 -2.64
CA ASP A 96 -25.07 6.55 -1.92
C ASP A 96 -25.78 6.96 -0.62
N LYS A 97 -26.46 5.99 0.00
CA LYS A 97 -27.22 6.23 1.25
C LYS A 97 -26.37 6.81 2.36
N ASP A 98 -25.12 6.35 2.49
CA ASP A 98 -24.18 6.87 3.48
C ASP A 98 -23.87 8.35 3.25
N ALA A 99 -23.77 8.81 2.00
CA ALA A 99 -23.58 10.22 1.68
C ALA A 99 -24.84 11.05 1.98
N LEU A 100 -26.05 10.49 1.79
CA LEU A 100 -27.33 11.13 2.10
C LEU A 100 -27.58 11.29 3.61
N GLU A 101 -26.87 10.59 4.48
CA GLU A 101 -26.94 10.80 5.94
C GLU A 101 -26.32 12.14 6.38
N HIS A 102 -25.64 12.84 5.48
CA HIS A 102 -24.94 14.08 5.75
C HIS A 102 -25.79 15.30 5.33
N GLU A 103 -26.44 15.95 6.32
CA GLU A 103 -27.28 17.15 6.12
C GLU A 103 -26.54 18.26 5.35
N ASP A 104 -25.22 18.42 5.55
CA ASP A 104 -24.42 19.44 4.88
C ASP A 104 -24.29 19.25 3.35
N LEU A 105 -24.48 18.03 2.85
CA LEU A 105 -24.57 17.73 1.43
C LEU A 105 -25.96 18.10 0.88
N ILE A 106 -27.01 17.79 1.63
CA ILE A 106 -28.40 18.09 1.25
C ILE A 106 -28.59 19.61 1.19
N ASP A 107 -28.18 20.34 2.23
CA ASP A 107 -28.24 21.80 2.30
C ASP A 107 -27.46 22.44 1.14
N PHE A 108 -26.23 21.96 0.90
CA PHE A 108 -25.41 22.41 -0.22
C PHE A 108 -26.12 22.24 -1.56
N ALA A 109 -26.78 21.10 -1.76
CA ALA A 109 -27.48 20.80 -3.00
C ALA A 109 -28.75 21.66 -3.19
N ILE A 110 -29.52 21.88 -2.13
CA ILE A 110 -30.69 22.78 -2.12
C ILE A 110 -30.25 24.21 -2.45
N ASP A 111 -29.28 24.74 -1.70
CA ASP A 111 -28.83 26.13 -1.83
C ASP A 111 -28.30 26.45 -3.23
N ASN A 112 -27.74 25.45 -3.89
CA ASN A 112 -27.10 25.60 -5.20
C ASN A 112 -27.92 25.01 -6.35
N ASN A 113 -29.15 24.56 -6.13
CA ASN A 113 -29.99 23.89 -7.13
C ASN A 113 -29.21 22.80 -7.89
N ILE A 114 -28.73 21.81 -7.14
CA ILE A 114 -28.02 20.64 -7.61
C ILE A 114 -28.90 19.42 -7.31
N LYS A 115 -29.06 18.51 -8.27
CA LYS A 115 -29.84 17.29 -8.06
C LYS A 115 -28.98 16.22 -7.39
N LEU A 116 -29.57 15.52 -6.42
CA LEU A 116 -28.97 14.36 -5.76
C LEU A 116 -29.72 13.11 -6.23
N ILE A 117 -29.01 12.12 -6.76
CA ILE A 117 -29.62 10.88 -7.28
C ILE A 117 -29.00 9.67 -6.57
N ASP A 118 -29.81 8.82 -5.93
CA ASP A 118 -29.31 7.60 -5.27
C ASP A 118 -28.88 6.54 -6.30
N LEU A 119 -27.58 6.24 -6.31
CA LEU A 119 -26.94 5.22 -7.15
C LEU A 119 -27.54 3.83 -6.95
N ASP A 120 -27.84 3.45 -5.71
CA ASP A 120 -28.30 2.10 -5.36
C ASP A 120 -29.78 1.91 -5.73
N GLU A 121 -30.56 2.99 -5.88
CA GLU A 121 -31.95 2.93 -6.37
C GLU A 121 -32.03 2.89 -7.91
N VAL A 122 -31.12 3.58 -8.58
CA VAL A 122 -31.07 3.63 -10.05
C VAL A 122 -30.44 2.36 -10.63
N PHE A 123 -29.25 1.97 -10.15
CA PHE A 123 -28.49 0.85 -10.72
C PHE A 123 -28.77 -0.46 -10.00
N THR A 124 -29.99 -0.97 -10.17
CA THR A 124 -30.38 -2.32 -9.70
C THR A 124 -29.71 -3.44 -10.52
N ASP A 125 -29.83 -4.69 -10.06
CA ASP A 125 -29.14 -5.85 -10.68
C ASP A 125 -29.49 -6.01 -12.17
N GLU A 126 -30.68 -5.57 -12.58
CA GLU A 126 -31.14 -5.57 -13.98
C GLU A 126 -30.33 -4.62 -14.88
N TYR A 127 -29.84 -3.50 -14.33
CA TYR A 127 -29.27 -2.40 -15.10
C TYR A 127 -27.78 -2.21 -14.91
N ALA A 128 -27.17 -2.91 -13.95
CA ALA A 128 -25.74 -2.77 -13.70
C ALA A 128 -24.86 -3.67 -14.59
N PHE A 129 -25.38 -4.34 -15.62
CA PHE A 129 -24.61 -5.31 -16.43
C PHE A 129 -23.90 -6.39 -15.58
N ASP A 130 -24.53 -6.87 -14.51
CA ASP A 130 -23.94 -7.74 -13.49
C ASP A 130 -22.73 -7.12 -12.74
N LEU A 131 -22.50 -5.80 -12.85
CA LEU A 131 -21.46 -5.11 -12.09
C LEU A 131 -21.81 -4.93 -10.62
N ASN A 132 -23.07 -5.10 -10.22
CA ASN A 132 -23.50 -4.87 -8.84
C ASN A 132 -22.72 -5.68 -7.81
N GLU A 133 -22.37 -6.92 -8.13
CA GLU A 133 -21.51 -7.72 -7.25
C GLU A 133 -20.08 -7.15 -7.16
N LEU A 134 -19.55 -6.58 -8.25
CA LEU A 134 -18.25 -5.90 -8.25
C LEU A 134 -18.30 -4.56 -7.51
N ILE A 135 -19.38 -3.81 -7.65
CA ILE A 135 -19.61 -2.55 -6.94
C ILE A 135 -19.73 -2.83 -5.44
N ARG A 136 -20.59 -3.78 -5.04
CA ARG A 136 -20.72 -4.23 -3.65
C ARG A 136 -19.40 -4.72 -3.10
N LEU A 137 -18.65 -5.51 -3.87
CA LEU A 137 -17.32 -5.97 -3.52
C LEU A 137 -16.41 -4.78 -3.16
N GLU A 138 -16.29 -3.81 -4.05
CA GLU A 138 -15.43 -2.64 -3.87
C GLU A 138 -15.90 -1.74 -2.72
N LYS A 139 -17.20 -1.46 -2.57
CA LYS A 139 -17.79 -0.73 -1.42
C LYS A 139 -17.54 -1.46 -0.08
N ASN A 140 -17.60 -2.80 -0.08
CA ASN A 140 -17.46 -3.61 1.15
C ASN A 140 -16.01 -3.92 1.54
N ARG A 141 -15.03 -3.61 0.69
CA ARG A 141 -13.61 -3.72 1.08
C ARG A 141 -13.31 -2.91 2.34
N LEU A 142 -12.21 -3.24 3.02
CA LEU A 142 -11.81 -2.61 4.29
C LEU A 142 -10.39 -2.01 4.19
N PRO A 143 -10.25 -0.67 4.10
CA PRO A 143 -11.32 0.33 3.93
C PRO A 143 -12.03 0.21 2.56
N PRO A 144 -13.23 0.78 2.37
CA PRO A 144 -13.97 0.75 1.09
C PRO A 144 -13.19 1.30 -0.11
N ASN A 145 -13.41 0.73 -1.31
CA ASN A 145 -12.85 1.19 -2.59
C ASN A 145 -13.73 2.19 -3.32
N TRP A 146 -13.84 3.40 -2.77
CA TRP A 146 -14.63 4.45 -3.41
C TRP A 146 -14.14 4.80 -4.81
N GLY A 147 -12.82 4.77 -5.06
CA GLY A 147 -12.25 5.00 -6.39
C GLY A 147 -12.72 3.96 -7.41
N ALA A 148 -12.53 2.67 -7.13
CA ALA A 148 -12.99 1.61 -8.03
C ALA A 148 -14.52 1.56 -8.17
N ALA A 149 -15.27 1.80 -7.09
CA ALA A 149 -16.72 1.88 -7.16
C ALA A 149 -17.19 3.05 -8.04
N SER A 150 -16.56 4.23 -7.91
CA SER A 150 -16.84 5.40 -8.74
C SER A 150 -16.48 5.17 -10.21
N ASP A 151 -15.39 4.45 -10.48
CA ASP A 151 -15.06 4.00 -11.84
C ASP A 151 -16.17 3.12 -12.45
N LEU A 152 -16.72 2.17 -11.69
CA LEU A 152 -17.79 1.30 -12.18
C LEU A 152 -19.06 2.11 -12.48
N TYR A 153 -19.47 2.98 -11.57
CA TYR A 153 -20.66 3.82 -11.76
C TYR A 153 -20.48 4.85 -12.87
N ARG A 154 -19.30 5.49 -13.02
CA ARG A 154 -19.13 6.51 -14.06
C ARG A 154 -19.37 5.92 -15.45
N TYR A 155 -18.90 4.71 -15.74
CA TYR A 155 -19.15 4.08 -17.05
C TYR A 155 -20.62 3.65 -17.24
N LEU A 156 -21.31 3.25 -16.17
CA LEU A 156 -22.76 3.03 -16.22
C LEU A 156 -23.50 4.33 -16.52
N ILE A 157 -23.09 5.44 -15.89
CA ILE A 157 -23.66 6.76 -16.12
C ILE A 157 -23.42 7.20 -17.57
N MET A 158 -22.18 7.11 -18.06
CA MET A 158 -21.85 7.45 -19.45
C MET A 158 -22.65 6.58 -20.44
N TYR A 159 -22.91 5.31 -20.11
CA TYR A 159 -23.73 4.43 -20.96
C TYR A 159 -25.21 4.82 -20.94
N TYR A 160 -25.83 5.02 -19.77
CA TYR A 160 -27.29 5.22 -19.71
C TYR A 160 -27.74 6.66 -19.92
N PHE A 161 -26.91 7.64 -19.58
CA PHE A 161 -27.31 9.05 -19.53
C PHE A 161 -26.48 9.95 -20.46
N GLY A 162 -25.31 9.50 -20.89
CA GLY A 162 -24.38 10.31 -21.67
C GLY A 162 -23.86 11.52 -20.88
N GLY A 163 -23.69 12.65 -21.55
CA GLY A 163 -23.33 13.93 -20.94
C GLY A 163 -21.85 14.08 -20.63
N THR A 164 -21.55 14.88 -19.61
CA THR A 164 -20.18 15.11 -19.12
C THR A 164 -20.03 14.54 -17.72
N TYR A 165 -19.00 13.73 -17.49
CA TYR A 165 -18.63 13.29 -16.16
C TYR A 165 -17.37 14.02 -15.70
N SER A 166 -17.32 14.44 -14.43
CA SER A 166 -16.13 14.99 -13.78
C SER A 166 -15.97 14.40 -12.38
N ASP A 167 -14.72 14.10 -11.98
CA ASP A 167 -14.42 13.84 -10.57
C ASP A 167 -14.66 15.11 -9.74
N THR A 168 -15.01 14.96 -8.47
CA THR A 168 -15.34 16.07 -7.56
C THR A 168 -14.13 16.91 -7.14
N ASP A 169 -12.92 16.38 -7.33
CA ASP A 169 -11.65 17.06 -7.06
C ASP A 169 -11.06 17.76 -8.30
N VAL A 170 -11.80 17.80 -9.41
CA VAL A 170 -11.46 18.53 -10.63
C VAL A 170 -11.90 19.99 -10.49
N ASP A 171 -10.95 20.87 -10.15
CA ASP A 171 -11.11 22.32 -10.33
C ASP A 171 -11.04 22.65 -11.82
N ILE A 172 -12.19 22.89 -12.44
CA ILE A 172 -12.29 23.04 -13.89
C ILE A 172 -11.59 24.29 -14.41
N ASN A 173 -11.56 25.37 -13.63
CA ASN A 173 -10.97 26.64 -14.05
C ASN A 173 -9.45 26.53 -14.05
N LYS A 174 -8.89 25.95 -12.99
CA LYS A 174 -7.45 25.73 -12.90
C LYS A 174 -6.98 24.70 -13.93
N LYS A 175 -7.76 23.64 -14.17
CA LYS A 175 -7.38 22.50 -15.00
C LYS A 175 -7.49 22.77 -16.50
N LEU A 176 -8.53 23.48 -16.96
CA LEU A 176 -8.69 23.84 -18.38
C LEU A 176 -8.01 25.16 -18.76
N GLY A 177 -7.85 26.08 -17.80
CA GLY A 177 -7.49 27.47 -18.12
C GLY A 177 -8.49 28.08 -19.12
N ASP A 178 -7.99 28.45 -20.29
CA ASP A 178 -8.78 29.05 -21.37
C ASP A 178 -9.38 28.02 -22.34
N GLN A 179 -9.10 26.72 -22.16
CA GLN A 179 -9.68 25.67 -23.01
C GLN A 179 -11.19 25.53 -22.75
N GLU A 180 -11.95 25.38 -23.82
CA GLU A 180 -13.38 25.03 -23.75
C GLU A 180 -13.60 23.53 -23.97
N ILE A 181 -14.65 23.00 -23.34
CA ILE A 181 -15.10 21.62 -23.55
C ILE A 181 -16.05 21.57 -24.75
N ASP A 182 -15.74 20.68 -25.70
CA ASP A 182 -16.67 20.30 -26.77
C ASP A 182 -17.68 19.29 -26.22
N PHE A 183 -18.79 19.82 -25.69
CA PHE A 183 -19.88 19.03 -25.10
C PHE A 183 -20.59 18.14 -26.12
N ASP A 184 -20.58 18.50 -27.41
CA ASP A 184 -21.30 17.79 -28.47
C ASP A 184 -20.42 16.77 -29.23
N SER A 185 -19.22 16.50 -28.70
CA SER A 185 -18.35 15.43 -29.20
C SER A 185 -18.95 14.04 -28.98
N ASN A 186 -18.73 13.11 -29.93
CA ASN A 186 -19.12 11.70 -29.74
C ASN A 186 -18.46 11.12 -28.47
N PHE A 187 -17.15 11.36 -28.36
CA PHE A 187 -16.39 11.07 -27.15
C PHE A 187 -15.31 12.14 -26.94
N SER A 188 -15.15 12.58 -25.69
CA SER A 188 -13.98 13.35 -25.27
C SER A 188 -13.35 12.72 -24.04
N PHE A 189 -12.03 12.56 -24.06
CA PHE A 189 -11.29 11.93 -22.97
C PHE A 189 -10.21 12.87 -22.43
N ASN A 190 -9.95 12.82 -21.13
CA ASN A 190 -8.81 13.54 -20.55
C ASN A 190 -7.48 12.87 -20.95
N GLN A 191 -6.59 13.64 -21.57
CA GLN A 191 -5.24 13.20 -21.90
C GLN A 191 -4.25 14.36 -21.82
N GLN A 192 -3.22 14.20 -20.98
CA GLN A 192 -2.13 15.16 -20.83
C GLN A 192 -0.95 14.79 -21.75
N GLU A 193 -0.57 15.72 -22.63
CA GLU A 193 0.66 15.72 -23.45
C GLU A 193 1.04 14.37 -24.11
N ASN A 194 0.04 13.59 -24.53
CA ASN A 194 0.21 12.25 -25.12
C ASN A 194 0.80 11.14 -24.22
N VAL A 195 1.05 11.41 -22.93
CA VAL A 195 1.71 10.45 -22.02
C VAL A 195 0.76 9.98 -20.92
N ASP A 196 0.04 10.90 -20.28
CA ASP A 196 -0.85 10.58 -19.15
C ASP A 196 -2.31 10.64 -19.58
N PHE A 197 -3.09 9.65 -19.15
CA PHE A 197 -4.50 9.50 -19.50
C PHE A 197 -5.32 9.47 -18.22
N GLY A 198 -6.46 10.18 -18.22
CA GLY A 198 -7.36 10.28 -17.07
C GLY A 198 -8.77 9.80 -17.40
N ASN A 199 -9.43 9.19 -16.43
CA ASN A 199 -10.87 8.90 -16.50
C ASN A 199 -11.70 9.86 -15.62
N ASP A 200 -11.07 10.92 -15.11
CA ASP A 200 -11.59 11.95 -14.22
C ASP A 200 -12.40 13.04 -14.94
N LEU A 201 -12.31 13.12 -16.27
CA LEU A 201 -13.18 13.94 -17.10
C LEU A 201 -13.51 13.21 -18.41
N LEU A 202 -14.80 12.99 -18.66
CA LEU A 202 -15.33 12.25 -19.83
C LEU A 202 -16.49 13.02 -20.44
N VAL A 203 -16.62 12.98 -21.77
CA VAL A 203 -17.79 13.50 -22.48
C VAL A 203 -18.30 12.45 -23.46
N THR A 204 -19.61 12.28 -23.54
CA THR A 204 -20.25 11.55 -24.64
C THR A 204 -21.63 12.14 -24.93
N LYS A 205 -21.91 12.46 -26.19
CA LYS A 205 -23.15 13.17 -26.52
C LYS A 205 -24.39 12.29 -26.57
N ASN A 206 -24.22 10.97 -26.72
CA ASN A 206 -25.30 10.03 -27.02
C ASN A 206 -25.48 9.03 -25.87
N LEU A 207 -26.70 8.49 -25.76
CA LEU A 207 -27.00 7.36 -24.87
C LEU A 207 -26.59 6.03 -25.50
N LYS A 208 -26.32 5.06 -24.63
CA LYS A 208 -26.20 3.63 -24.92
C LYS A 208 -25.14 3.29 -25.96
N GLU A 209 -24.10 4.13 -26.04
CA GLU A 209 -22.95 3.91 -26.93
C GLU A 209 -22.26 2.57 -26.63
N ASP A 210 -22.05 1.76 -27.66
CA ASP A 210 -21.48 0.41 -27.56
C ASP A 210 -20.07 0.40 -26.96
N PHE A 211 -19.35 1.51 -27.09
CA PHE A 211 -18.04 1.69 -26.48
C PHE A 211 -18.09 1.55 -24.95
N TRP A 212 -19.05 2.15 -24.26
CA TRP A 212 -19.14 2.05 -22.80
C TRP A 212 -19.50 0.62 -22.35
N LYS A 213 -20.38 -0.05 -23.10
CA LYS A 213 -20.67 -1.47 -22.90
C LYS A 213 -19.43 -2.34 -23.11
N TYR A 214 -18.57 -2.00 -24.08
CA TYR A 214 -17.28 -2.65 -24.27
C TYR A 214 -16.35 -2.45 -23.07
N VAL A 215 -16.24 -1.22 -22.54
CA VAL A 215 -15.46 -0.92 -21.32
C VAL A 215 -15.93 -1.78 -20.15
N ILE A 216 -17.24 -1.80 -19.88
CA ILE A 216 -17.87 -2.62 -18.82
C ILE A 216 -17.50 -4.11 -18.98
N ASN A 217 -17.59 -4.65 -20.19
CA ASN A 217 -17.22 -6.04 -20.47
C ASN A 217 -15.72 -6.33 -20.30
N CYS A 218 -14.84 -5.35 -20.56
CA CYS A 218 -13.42 -5.47 -20.27
C CYS A 218 -13.15 -5.49 -18.76
N ILE A 219 -13.85 -4.68 -17.98
CA ILE A 219 -13.75 -4.68 -16.52
C ILE A 219 -14.14 -6.04 -15.95
N LYS A 220 -15.31 -6.58 -16.36
CA LYS A 220 -15.76 -7.93 -15.93
C LYS A 220 -14.70 -9.00 -16.19
N ARG A 221 -14.08 -8.98 -17.37
CA ARG A 221 -13.00 -9.92 -17.74
C ARG A 221 -11.77 -9.78 -16.82
N LYS A 222 -11.38 -8.56 -16.45
CA LYS A 222 -10.24 -8.30 -15.56
C LYS A 222 -10.50 -8.72 -14.12
N TYR A 223 -11.73 -8.60 -13.64
CA TYR A 223 -12.12 -9.12 -12.32
C TYR A 223 -12.14 -10.66 -12.29
N ASN A 224 -12.60 -11.29 -13.38
CA ASN A 224 -12.64 -12.76 -13.49
C ASN A 224 -11.26 -13.40 -13.65
N ASN A 225 -10.24 -12.66 -14.10
CA ASN A 225 -8.87 -13.15 -14.19
C ASN A 225 -7.88 -12.12 -13.63
N PRO A 226 -7.62 -12.16 -12.31
CA PRO A 226 -6.77 -11.18 -11.63
C PRO A 226 -5.29 -11.27 -12.05
N HIS A 227 -4.88 -12.33 -12.77
CA HIS A 227 -3.53 -12.53 -13.27
C HIS A 227 -3.29 -11.97 -14.67
N LEU A 228 -4.33 -11.43 -15.34
CA LEU A 228 -4.13 -10.68 -16.58
C LEU A 228 -3.21 -9.48 -16.29
N SER A 229 -1.97 -9.55 -16.76
CA SER A 229 -0.94 -8.56 -16.48
C SER A 229 -1.28 -7.20 -17.10
N SER A 230 -0.90 -6.14 -16.39
CA SER A 230 -0.83 -4.79 -16.92
C SER A 230 0.13 -4.75 -18.11
N GLY A 231 -0.39 -4.56 -19.32
CA GLY A 231 0.42 -4.14 -20.46
C GLY A 231 1.10 -2.80 -20.16
N ASP A 232 2.31 -2.65 -20.70
CA ASP A 232 3.27 -1.55 -20.50
C ASP A 232 2.62 -0.15 -20.37
N TYR A 233 2.84 0.57 -19.26
CA TYR A 233 2.95 2.05 -19.11
C TYR A 233 3.24 2.47 -17.62
N VAL A 234 3.53 3.76 -17.39
CA VAL A 234 4.51 4.42 -16.48
C VAL A 234 4.17 4.46 -14.97
N TYR A 235 3.70 3.37 -14.36
CA TYR A 235 3.54 3.29 -12.89
C TYR A 235 4.33 2.15 -12.24
N SER A 236 5.44 1.76 -12.86
CA SER A 236 6.33 0.66 -12.44
C SER A 236 6.91 0.81 -11.03
N GLU A 237 6.86 2.01 -10.43
CA GLU A 237 7.36 2.27 -9.08
C GLU A 237 6.33 1.99 -7.96
N ILE A 238 5.05 1.81 -8.29
CA ILE A 238 4.01 1.53 -7.31
C ILE A 238 4.05 0.04 -6.94
N LYS A 239 4.79 -0.27 -5.87
CA LYS A 239 4.84 -1.61 -5.25
C LYS A 239 3.43 -2.10 -4.96
N HIS A 240 3.03 -3.23 -5.56
CA HIS A 240 1.79 -4.01 -5.34
C HIS A 240 0.80 -3.37 -4.36
N SER A 241 0.13 -2.30 -4.80
CA SER A 241 -0.85 -1.59 -4.02
C SER A 241 -2.21 -1.76 -4.67
N ARG A 242 -3.25 -1.75 -3.85
CA ARG A 242 -4.65 -1.73 -4.29
C ARG A 242 -4.96 -0.59 -5.28
N LEU A 243 -4.15 0.47 -5.26
CA LEU A 243 -4.19 1.53 -6.25
C LEU A 243 -3.82 1.02 -7.65
N LYS A 244 -2.72 0.25 -7.77
CA LYS A 244 -2.29 -0.33 -9.06
C LYS A 244 -3.36 -1.26 -9.64
N THR A 245 -4.01 -2.07 -8.81
CA THR A 245 -5.11 -2.93 -9.27
C THR A 245 -6.34 -2.13 -9.67
N THR A 246 -6.66 -1.05 -8.95
CA THR A 246 -7.78 -0.15 -9.29
C THR A 246 -7.54 0.53 -10.64
N MET A 247 -6.38 1.17 -10.82
CA MET A 247 -6.00 1.82 -12.09
C MET A 247 -6.13 0.88 -13.29
N PHE A 248 -5.63 -0.36 -13.13
CA PHE A 248 -5.67 -1.36 -14.18
C PHE A 248 -7.06 -1.97 -14.43
N ARG A 249 -7.85 -2.22 -13.38
CA ARG A 249 -9.14 -2.94 -13.49
C ARG A 249 -10.27 -2.02 -13.90
N THR A 250 -10.34 -0.81 -13.35
CA THR A 250 -11.48 0.09 -13.49
C THR A 250 -11.06 1.50 -13.89
N GLY A 251 -9.84 1.91 -13.53
CA GLY A 251 -9.34 3.27 -13.72
C GLY A 251 -8.83 3.59 -15.13
N PRO A 252 -7.98 4.63 -15.25
CA PRO A 252 -7.51 5.18 -16.53
C PRO A 252 -6.81 4.16 -17.44
N ASP A 253 -5.99 3.25 -16.90
CA ASP A 253 -5.32 2.22 -17.71
C ASP A 253 -6.34 1.27 -18.34
N CYS A 254 -7.44 0.99 -17.64
CA CYS A 254 -8.51 0.18 -18.21
C CYS A 254 -9.17 0.89 -19.38
N LEU A 255 -9.54 2.15 -19.19
CA LEU A 255 -10.20 2.96 -20.20
C LEU A 255 -9.29 3.16 -21.42
N LEU A 256 -8.02 3.52 -21.23
CA LEU A 256 -7.05 3.70 -22.31
C LEU A 256 -6.87 2.42 -23.15
N ASN A 257 -6.79 1.26 -22.50
CA ASN A 257 -6.71 -0.02 -23.19
C ASN A 257 -7.98 -0.28 -24.01
N CYS A 258 -9.15 0.11 -23.50
CA CYS A 258 -10.40 -0.02 -24.25
C CYS A 258 -10.46 0.95 -25.44
N ILE A 259 -10.06 2.20 -25.27
CA ILE A 259 -9.97 3.20 -26.36
C ILE A 259 -9.08 2.70 -27.50
N LYS A 260 -7.90 2.16 -27.15
CA LYS A 260 -6.96 1.59 -28.14
C LYS A 260 -7.57 0.37 -28.83
N ALA A 261 -8.13 -0.56 -28.07
CA ALA A 261 -8.67 -1.82 -28.61
C ALA A 261 -9.94 -1.61 -29.44
N TYR A 262 -10.75 -0.59 -29.11
CA TYR A 262 -11.96 -0.23 -29.85
C TYR A 262 -11.66 0.64 -31.09
N GLY A 263 -10.43 1.15 -31.23
CA GLY A 263 -10.01 1.97 -32.38
C GLY A 263 -10.28 3.47 -32.24
N LEU A 264 -10.76 3.94 -31.09
CA LEU A 264 -11.10 5.35 -30.86
C LEU A 264 -9.89 6.28 -30.80
N LYS A 265 -8.68 5.75 -30.52
CA LYS A 265 -7.47 6.59 -30.38
C LYS A 265 -7.13 7.37 -31.66
N ASN A 266 -7.46 6.83 -32.82
CA ASN A 266 -7.16 7.43 -34.12
C ASN A 266 -8.42 7.96 -34.83
N ASP A 267 -9.56 7.98 -34.14
CA ASP A 267 -10.82 8.44 -34.71
C ASP A 267 -10.84 9.99 -34.70
N PRO A 268 -10.98 10.66 -35.87
CA PRO A 268 -10.99 12.12 -35.95
C PRO A 268 -12.20 12.78 -35.25
N HIS A 269 -13.24 12.01 -34.93
CA HIS A 269 -14.42 12.46 -34.21
C HIS A 269 -14.30 12.32 -32.68
N VAL A 270 -13.18 11.79 -32.20
CA VAL A 270 -12.85 11.73 -30.76
C VAL A 270 -11.94 12.90 -30.40
N LYS A 271 -12.27 13.58 -29.31
CA LYS A 271 -11.47 14.70 -28.79
C LYS A 271 -10.67 14.27 -27.56
N PHE A 272 -9.50 14.88 -27.40
CA PHE A 272 -8.69 14.73 -26.19
C PHE A 272 -8.59 16.09 -25.50
N ILE A 273 -9.08 16.15 -24.27
CA ILE A 273 -9.08 17.34 -23.43
C ILE A 273 -7.75 17.34 -22.68
N ASN A 274 -6.98 18.42 -22.80
CA ASN A 274 -5.67 18.51 -22.17
C ASN A 274 -5.80 19.23 -20.83
N ILE A 275 -5.98 18.46 -19.76
CA ILE A 275 -5.99 19.03 -18.41
C ILE A 275 -4.54 19.18 -17.91
N HIS A 276 -4.14 20.42 -17.62
CA HIS A 276 -2.79 20.74 -17.15
C HIS A 276 -2.61 20.47 -15.65
N GLN A 277 -2.45 19.21 -15.23
CA GLN A 277 -1.74 18.75 -14.01
C GLN A 277 -1.99 17.25 -13.78
N GLY A 278 -0.97 16.57 -13.23
CA GLY A 278 -1.07 15.16 -12.84
C GLY A 278 -2.23 14.90 -11.86
N ALA A 279 -2.81 13.70 -11.96
CA ALA A 279 -4.02 13.29 -11.25
C ALA A 279 -4.04 13.75 -9.78
N CYS A 280 -5.16 14.35 -9.40
CA CYS A 280 -5.38 14.89 -8.07
C CYS A 280 -5.74 13.76 -7.11
N ASP A 281 -5.21 13.91 -5.89
CA ASP A 281 -5.46 13.08 -4.71
C ASP A 281 -5.33 11.54 -4.86
N PHE A 282 -4.12 11.04 -5.14
CA PHE A 282 -3.76 9.63 -4.93
C PHE A 282 -3.71 9.21 -3.45
N THR A 283 -4.32 9.97 -2.51
CA THR A 283 -4.32 9.63 -1.07
C THR A 283 -5.29 8.49 -0.75
N TRP A 284 -5.08 7.37 -1.44
CA TRP A 284 -5.52 6.06 -1.03
C TRP A 284 -4.78 5.65 0.24
N ASN A 285 -5.17 6.23 1.38
CA ASN A 285 -4.66 5.82 2.67
C ASN A 285 -5.36 4.52 3.08
N ALA A 286 -4.77 3.39 2.65
CA ALA A 286 -5.19 2.04 3.00
C ALA A 286 -5.16 1.78 4.51
N ASN A 287 -4.57 2.67 5.31
CA ASN A 287 -4.51 2.49 6.75
C ASN A 287 -5.87 2.71 7.41
N LEU A 288 -6.26 1.72 8.21
CA LEU A 288 -7.37 1.81 9.15
C LEU A 288 -6.98 2.73 10.32
N THR A 289 -7.33 4.01 10.21
CA THR A 289 -7.17 4.99 11.29
C THR A 289 -8.07 4.64 12.47
N ASN A 290 -7.75 5.14 13.67
CA ASN A 290 -8.56 4.88 14.87
C ASN A 290 -10.02 5.32 14.70
N GLU A 291 -10.25 6.42 14.00
CA GLU A 291 -11.58 6.93 13.68
C GLU A 291 -12.32 6.03 12.68
N LYS A 292 -11.67 5.65 11.56
CA LYS A 292 -12.24 4.68 10.61
C LYS A 292 -12.60 3.37 11.29
N CYS A 293 -11.73 2.85 12.16
CA CYS A 293 -12.03 1.66 12.96
C CYS A 293 -13.25 1.85 13.88
N LYS A 294 -13.43 3.02 14.49
CA LYS A 294 -14.60 3.31 15.33
C LYS A 294 -15.88 3.36 14.51
N LYS A 295 -15.88 3.95 13.31
CA LYS A 295 -17.04 3.96 12.40
C LYS A 295 -17.37 2.53 11.96
N LEU A 296 -16.38 1.80 11.45
CA LEU A 296 -16.54 0.42 10.98
C LEU A 296 -16.96 -0.56 12.07
N ALA A 297 -16.54 -0.37 13.32
CA ALA A 297 -16.96 -1.23 14.42
C ALA A 297 -18.47 -1.13 14.75
N LYS A 298 -19.16 -0.08 14.28
CA LYS A 298 -20.62 0.07 14.42
C LYS A 298 -21.41 -0.64 13.32
N ASP A 299 -20.76 -1.03 12.22
CA ASP A 299 -21.41 -1.72 11.11
C ASP A 299 -21.82 -3.14 11.55
N VAL A 300 -23.12 -3.45 11.45
CA VAL A 300 -23.70 -4.75 11.82
C VAL A 300 -23.13 -5.90 10.98
N ASN A 301 -22.65 -5.62 9.78
CA ASN A 301 -22.08 -6.59 8.84
C ASN A 301 -20.55 -6.65 8.89
N ILE A 302 -19.90 -5.93 9.81
CA ILE A 302 -18.44 -5.78 9.83
C ILE A 302 -17.69 -7.12 9.87
N VAL A 303 -18.22 -8.11 10.59
CA VAL A 303 -17.60 -9.45 10.67
C VAL A 303 -17.63 -10.15 9.31
N ALA A 304 -18.77 -10.08 8.61
CA ALA A 304 -18.91 -10.64 7.27
C ALA A 304 -17.94 -9.95 6.29
N ARG A 305 -17.83 -8.62 6.37
CA ARG A 305 -16.88 -7.84 5.57
C ARG A 305 -15.43 -8.23 5.86
N ILE A 306 -15.04 -8.38 7.12
CA ILE A 306 -13.69 -8.84 7.50
C ILE A 306 -13.39 -10.20 6.85
N ILE A 307 -14.31 -11.16 6.97
CA ILE A 307 -14.14 -12.50 6.39
C ILE A 307 -13.97 -12.40 4.87
N GLN A 308 -14.86 -11.67 4.18
CA GLN A 308 -14.77 -11.47 2.74
C GLN A 308 -13.44 -10.84 2.33
N ASN A 309 -12.95 -9.84 3.07
CA ASN A 309 -11.67 -9.20 2.75
C ASN A 309 -10.47 -10.15 2.96
N VAL A 310 -10.49 -11.01 3.99
CA VAL A 310 -9.44 -12.04 4.14
C VAL A 310 -9.48 -13.03 2.97
N ILE A 311 -10.67 -13.42 2.50
CA ILE A 311 -10.80 -14.29 1.33
C ILE A 311 -10.34 -13.61 0.04
N LEU A 312 -10.55 -12.30 -0.09
CA LEU A 312 -10.05 -11.52 -1.23
C LEU A 312 -8.53 -11.40 -1.20
N ASP A 313 -7.95 -11.09 -0.05
CA ASP A 313 -6.49 -11.04 0.13
C ASP A 313 -5.84 -12.38 -0.19
N LEU A 314 -6.51 -13.49 0.14
CA LEU A 314 -6.08 -14.82 -0.24
C LEU A 314 -6.03 -15.00 -1.76
N LYS A 315 -7.07 -14.58 -2.49
CA LYS A 315 -7.13 -14.69 -3.96
C LYS A 315 -6.18 -13.72 -4.68
N GLU A 316 -6.00 -12.52 -4.15
CA GLU A 316 -5.27 -11.45 -4.84
C GLU A 316 -3.78 -11.39 -4.47
N THR A 317 -3.42 -11.84 -3.26
CA THR A 317 -2.06 -11.70 -2.70
C THR A 317 -1.49 -12.96 -2.07
N ASP A 318 -2.19 -14.10 -2.24
CA ASP A 318 -1.80 -15.39 -1.67
C ASP A 318 -1.56 -15.31 -0.14
N SER A 319 -2.38 -14.51 0.55
CA SER A 319 -2.18 -14.15 1.97
C SER A 319 -3.40 -14.39 2.83
N LEU A 320 -3.20 -15.08 3.96
CA LEU A 320 -4.15 -15.12 5.08
C LEU A 320 -3.66 -14.20 6.20
N ASP A 321 -4.37 -13.10 6.45
CA ASP A 321 -4.00 -12.10 7.45
C ASP A 321 -5.21 -11.50 8.16
N LEU A 322 -5.54 -12.03 9.34
CA LEU A 322 -6.57 -11.43 10.18
C LEU A 322 -6.03 -10.26 11.02
N THR A 323 -4.71 -10.14 11.16
CA THR A 323 -4.06 -9.13 12.02
C THR A 323 -4.22 -7.71 11.49
N LYS A 324 -4.45 -7.54 10.18
CA LYS A 324 -4.84 -6.26 9.56
C LYS A 324 -6.07 -5.63 10.23
N TYR A 325 -6.97 -6.46 10.75
CA TYR A 325 -8.25 -6.04 11.31
C TYR A 325 -8.26 -5.98 12.84
N ASP A 326 -7.12 -6.17 13.51
CA ASP A 326 -7.02 -6.20 14.98
C ASP A 326 -7.66 -4.96 15.62
N LYS A 327 -7.39 -3.76 15.10
CA LYS A 327 -7.95 -2.51 15.62
C LYS A 327 -9.48 -2.41 15.52
N ILE A 328 -10.08 -3.13 14.57
CA ILE A 328 -11.55 -3.21 14.41
C ILE A 328 -12.09 -4.29 15.34
N ILE A 329 -11.51 -5.49 15.29
CA ILE A 329 -11.92 -6.65 16.11
C ILE A 329 -11.87 -6.31 17.60
N GLU A 330 -10.83 -5.62 18.05
CA GLU A 330 -10.67 -5.18 19.45
C GLU A 330 -11.75 -4.19 19.92
N LYS A 331 -12.50 -3.57 19.00
CA LYS A 331 -13.65 -2.70 19.31
C LYS A 331 -14.98 -3.43 19.33
N ILE A 332 -15.03 -4.66 18.83
CA ILE A 332 -16.25 -5.47 18.76
C ILE A 332 -16.22 -6.47 19.92
N SER A 333 -16.73 -6.05 21.08
CA SER A 333 -16.68 -6.82 22.33
C SER A 333 -17.42 -8.16 22.28
N SER A 334 -18.36 -8.33 21.35
CA SER A 334 -19.21 -9.52 21.21
C SER A 334 -18.63 -10.64 20.34
N VAL A 335 -17.54 -10.40 19.59
CA VAL A 335 -17.06 -11.34 18.56
C VAL A 335 -15.70 -11.90 18.93
N LYS A 336 -15.60 -13.24 19.00
CA LYS A 336 -14.33 -13.92 19.27
C LYS A 336 -13.57 -14.18 17.98
N ARG A 337 -12.24 -14.06 18.00
CA ARG A 337 -11.37 -14.37 16.85
C ARG A 337 -11.58 -15.78 16.33
N ASP A 338 -11.70 -16.76 17.22
CA ASP A 338 -11.92 -18.16 16.86
C ASP A 338 -13.21 -18.36 16.02
N GLU A 339 -14.25 -17.56 16.28
CA GLU A 339 -15.49 -17.59 15.50
C GLU A 339 -15.28 -17.04 14.08
N ILE A 340 -14.46 -15.99 13.94
CA ILE A 340 -14.09 -15.43 12.63
C ILE A 340 -13.27 -16.45 11.84
N ILE A 341 -12.28 -17.09 12.47
CA ILE A 341 -11.45 -18.13 11.84
C ILE A 341 -12.32 -19.32 11.41
N GLY A 342 -13.26 -19.73 12.26
CA GLY A 342 -14.23 -20.79 11.93
C GLY A 342 -15.06 -20.47 10.69
N LYS A 343 -15.44 -19.21 10.48
CA LYS A 343 -16.16 -18.77 9.26
C LYS A 343 -15.23 -18.66 8.05
N ILE A 344 -14.01 -18.14 8.22
CA ILE A 344 -12.99 -18.13 7.15
C ILE A 344 -12.75 -19.55 6.63
N LYS A 345 -12.65 -20.54 7.53
CA LYS A 345 -12.53 -21.97 7.17
C LYS A 345 -13.66 -22.45 6.27
N VAL A 346 -14.89 -22.03 6.52
CA VAL A 346 -16.05 -22.39 5.69
C VAL A 346 -15.92 -21.77 4.30
N GLU A 347 -15.52 -20.50 4.21
CA GLU A 347 -15.37 -19.82 2.91
C GLU A 347 -14.20 -20.34 2.09
N VAL A 348 -13.03 -20.61 2.71
CA VAL A 348 -11.86 -21.19 2.02
C VAL A 348 -12.21 -22.55 1.41
N LYS A 349 -13.02 -23.38 2.09
CA LYS A 349 -13.47 -24.68 1.57
C LYS A 349 -14.37 -24.60 0.34
N LYS A 350 -14.97 -23.44 0.06
CA LYS A 350 -15.80 -23.23 -1.13
C LYS A 350 -14.96 -22.85 -2.35
N LEU A 351 -13.69 -22.50 -2.17
CA LEU A 351 -12.80 -22.11 -3.25
C LEU A 351 -12.21 -23.35 -3.94
N ASP A 352 -12.02 -23.29 -5.27
CA ASP A 352 -11.23 -24.31 -5.94
C ASP A 352 -9.76 -24.15 -5.53
N SER A 353 -9.09 -25.26 -5.25
CA SER A 353 -7.64 -25.32 -5.00
C SER A 353 -6.78 -24.64 -6.08
N LYS A 354 -7.27 -24.52 -7.31
CA LYS A 354 -6.59 -23.83 -8.41
C LYS A 354 -6.72 -22.31 -8.34
N ASP A 355 -7.70 -21.79 -7.61
CA ASP A 355 -8.02 -20.36 -7.55
C ASP A 355 -7.13 -19.59 -6.57
N TYR A 356 -6.34 -20.29 -5.75
CA TYR A 356 -5.50 -19.64 -4.74
C TYR A 356 -4.26 -20.45 -4.41
N LYS A 357 -3.20 -19.75 -3.99
CA LYS A 357 -2.05 -20.33 -3.30
C LYS A 357 -1.85 -19.59 -1.99
N ILE A 358 -1.03 -20.15 -1.11
CA ILE A 358 -0.66 -19.46 0.13
C ILE A 358 0.84 -19.31 0.21
N GLU A 359 1.27 -18.07 -0.01
CA GLU A 359 2.62 -17.64 0.22
C GLU A 359 2.81 -16.97 1.58
N ASN A 360 1.73 -16.50 2.21
CA ASN A 360 1.79 -15.68 3.42
C ASN A 360 0.72 -16.08 4.44
N ILE A 361 1.15 -16.30 5.68
CA ILE A 361 0.26 -16.44 6.83
C ILE A 361 0.72 -15.48 7.91
N PHE A 362 -0.13 -14.54 8.26
CA PHE A 362 0.08 -13.60 9.34
C PHE A 362 -0.97 -13.85 10.43
N ALA A 363 -0.50 -14.32 11.58
CA ALA A 363 -1.34 -14.72 12.70
C ALA A 363 -0.94 -13.98 13.97
N LYS A 364 -1.91 -13.79 14.89
CA LYS A 364 -1.66 -13.12 16.17
C LYS A 364 -0.88 -14.01 17.15
N ASN A 365 -1.08 -15.32 17.10
CA ASN A 365 -0.45 -16.31 17.99
C ASN A 365 -0.31 -17.68 17.30
N ILE A 366 0.34 -18.63 17.99
CA ILE A 366 0.61 -19.99 17.50
C ILE A 366 -0.68 -20.74 17.15
N LYS A 367 -1.72 -20.64 17.99
CA LYS A 367 -3.00 -21.33 17.78
C LYS A 367 -3.63 -20.91 16.45
N GLU A 368 -3.75 -19.59 16.22
CA GLU A 368 -4.29 -19.02 14.98
C GLU A 368 -3.45 -19.43 13.75
N TYR A 369 -2.12 -19.44 13.89
CA TYR A 369 -1.22 -19.87 12.82
C TYR A 369 -1.46 -21.32 12.40
N GLU A 370 -1.54 -22.24 13.37
CA GLU A 370 -1.82 -23.65 13.12
C GLU A 370 -3.22 -23.88 12.57
N GLU A 371 -4.20 -23.11 13.02
CA GLU A 371 -5.55 -23.17 12.46
C GLU A 371 -5.55 -22.78 10.99
N PHE A 372 -4.90 -21.68 10.62
CA PHE A 372 -4.72 -21.28 9.22
C PHE A 372 -3.97 -22.34 8.40
N LEU A 373 -2.87 -22.90 8.91
CA LEU A 373 -2.16 -24.00 8.23
C LEU A 373 -3.08 -25.20 7.96
N ARG A 374 -3.94 -25.58 8.91
CA ARG A 374 -4.87 -26.72 8.74
C ARG A 374 -6.00 -26.44 7.75
N LEU A 375 -6.26 -25.18 7.38
CA LEU A 375 -7.28 -24.87 6.38
C LEU A 375 -6.88 -25.29 4.97
N ILE A 376 -5.58 -25.49 4.74
CA ILE A 376 -4.98 -25.42 3.43
C ILE A 376 -4.41 -26.79 3.07
N PRO A 377 -4.74 -27.35 1.90
CA PRO A 377 -4.07 -28.55 1.39
C PRO A 377 -2.55 -28.33 1.30
N LYS A 378 -1.74 -29.36 1.57
CA LYS A 378 -0.26 -29.21 1.60
C LYS A 378 0.29 -28.74 0.27
N GLU A 379 -0.31 -29.15 -0.83
CA GLU A 379 0.02 -28.75 -2.20
C GLU A 379 -0.14 -27.24 -2.46
N ASN A 380 -0.96 -26.55 -1.65
CA ASN A 380 -1.19 -25.10 -1.75
C ASN A 380 -0.33 -24.30 -0.77
N GLN A 381 0.41 -24.97 0.14
CA GLN A 381 1.33 -24.35 1.10
C GLN A 381 2.72 -24.22 0.47
N ASN A 382 3.12 -23.00 0.10
CA ASN A 382 4.45 -22.76 -0.48
C ASN A 382 5.47 -22.40 0.61
N ILE A 383 6.73 -22.81 0.41
CA ILE A 383 7.91 -22.71 1.32
C ILE A 383 8.15 -21.26 1.83
N LYS A 384 7.62 -20.23 1.16
CA LYS A 384 7.73 -18.83 1.61
C LYS A 384 6.93 -18.50 2.87
N SER A 385 5.85 -19.25 3.16
CA SER A 385 4.88 -18.90 4.20
C SER A 385 5.47 -18.94 5.61
N HIS A 386 6.26 -19.96 5.94
CA HIS A 386 6.93 -20.10 7.25
C HIS A 386 7.98 -19.02 7.47
N ALA A 387 8.84 -18.79 6.47
CA ALA A 387 9.89 -17.78 6.55
C ALA A 387 9.32 -16.35 6.70
N ARG A 388 8.23 -16.02 6.00
CA ARG A 388 7.56 -14.71 6.14
C ARG A 388 6.81 -14.56 7.47
N ALA A 389 6.16 -15.62 7.96
CA ALA A 389 5.53 -15.63 9.28
C ALA A 389 6.55 -15.42 10.42
N LEU A 390 7.73 -16.06 10.32
CA LEU A 390 8.83 -15.87 11.27
C LEU A 390 9.31 -14.41 11.30
N LYS A 391 9.53 -13.82 10.11
CA LYS A 391 9.90 -12.41 9.97
C LYS A 391 8.87 -11.50 10.63
N TYR A 392 7.59 -11.77 10.40
CA TYR A 392 6.51 -11.00 10.99
C TYR A 392 6.46 -11.10 12.52
N ALA A 393 6.61 -12.32 13.07
CA ALA A 393 6.69 -12.54 14.52
C ALA A 393 7.84 -11.74 15.16
N ALA A 394 9.01 -11.72 14.51
CA ALA A 394 10.15 -10.91 14.94
C ALA A 394 9.80 -9.41 14.95
N TYR A 395 9.25 -8.86 13.87
CA TYR A 395 8.89 -7.44 13.79
C TYR A 395 7.79 -7.03 14.79
N ARG A 396 6.87 -7.94 15.12
CA ARG A 396 5.82 -7.73 16.11
C ARG A 396 6.28 -7.96 17.56
N ARG A 397 7.54 -8.34 17.78
CA ARG A 397 8.11 -8.72 19.08
C ARG A 397 7.36 -9.89 19.76
N ASN A 398 6.88 -10.85 18.98
CA ASN A 398 6.19 -12.03 19.48
C ASN A 398 7.19 -13.18 19.70
N ALA A 399 7.75 -13.27 20.90
CA ALA A 399 8.77 -14.26 21.28
C ALA A 399 8.31 -15.71 21.10
N GLU A 400 7.10 -15.99 21.60
CA GLU A 400 6.55 -17.33 21.64
C GLU A 400 6.35 -17.88 20.22
N MET A 401 5.73 -17.07 19.35
CA MET A 401 5.50 -17.46 17.95
C MET A 401 6.81 -17.55 17.15
N PHE A 402 7.78 -16.66 17.42
CA PHE A 402 9.08 -16.74 16.78
C PHE A 402 9.79 -18.04 17.14
N LYS A 403 9.88 -18.36 18.44
CA LYS A 403 10.48 -19.60 18.95
C LYS A 403 9.83 -20.83 18.30
N TYR A 404 8.52 -20.87 18.32
CA TYR A 404 7.74 -21.96 17.74
C TYR A 404 8.04 -22.20 16.26
N LEU A 405 8.02 -21.14 15.45
CA LEU A 405 8.29 -21.24 14.00
C LEU A 405 9.73 -21.66 13.72
N TYR A 406 10.68 -21.12 14.49
CA TYR A 406 12.11 -21.45 14.37
C TYR A 406 12.40 -22.92 14.72
N GLU A 407 11.80 -23.44 15.79
CA GLU A 407 12.02 -24.82 16.23
C GLU A 407 11.32 -25.84 15.32
N LYS A 408 10.12 -25.51 14.82
CA LYS A 408 9.28 -26.43 14.04
C LYS A 408 9.64 -26.50 12.55
N TYR A 409 10.08 -25.38 11.96
CA TYR A 409 10.36 -25.28 10.51
C TYR A 409 11.78 -24.78 10.18
N PRO A 410 12.84 -25.35 10.77
CA PRO A 410 14.18 -24.80 10.66
C PRO A 410 14.71 -24.77 9.23
N ASP A 411 14.59 -25.86 8.47
CA ASP A 411 15.25 -25.97 7.16
C ASP A 411 14.60 -25.08 6.08
N GLU A 412 13.30 -24.79 6.23
CA GLU A 412 12.56 -23.88 5.34
C GLU A 412 12.91 -22.40 5.57
N ILE A 413 13.38 -22.05 6.78
CA ILE A 413 13.79 -20.70 7.15
C ILE A 413 15.19 -20.38 6.62
N PHE A 414 16.10 -21.36 6.68
CA PHE A 414 17.54 -21.18 6.38
C PHE A 414 17.96 -21.53 4.96
N SER A 415 17.18 -22.34 4.23
CA SER A 415 17.47 -22.73 2.84
C SER A 415 17.53 -21.56 1.83
N ASN A 416 17.04 -20.36 2.17
CA ASN A 416 16.96 -19.20 1.27
C ASN A 416 17.95 -18.05 1.56
N ASN A 417 18.98 -18.24 2.40
CA ASN A 417 19.99 -17.20 2.73
C ASN A 417 19.42 -15.84 3.19
N THR A 418 18.17 -15.78 3.66
CA THR A 418 17.48 -14.49 3.91
C THR A 418 17.37 -14.14 5.39
N LEU A 419 18.42 -14.38 6.17
CA LEU A 419 18.48 -13.86 7.53
C LEU A 419 19.07 -12.44 7.50
N SER A 420 18.23 -11.45 7.19
CA SER A 420 18.66 -10.06 7.15
C SER A 420 19.02 -9.54 8.55
N LYS A 421 19.98 -8.62 8.64
CA LYS A 421 20.26 -7.76 9.82
C LYS A 421 19.02 -7.33 10.59
N LYS A 422 17.96 -6.97 9.87
CA LYS A 422 16.69 -6.48 10.44
C LYS A 422 15.97 -7.54 11.27
N ILE A 423 16.07 -8.82 10.89
CA ILE A 423 15.47 -9.94 11.62
C ILE A 423 16.28 -10.20 12.89
N LEU A 424 17.60 -10.30 12.78
CA LEU A 424 18.47 -10.48 13.94
C LEU A 424 18.32 -9.35 14.96
N LEU A 425 18.23 -8.09 14.50
CA LEU A 425 17.96 -6.93 15.35
C LEU A 425 16.55 -6.94 15.97
N ALA A 426 15.56 -7.50 15.27
CA ALA A 426 14.23 -7.65 15.80
C ALA A 426 14.19 -8.76 16.87
N VAL A 427 14.89 -9.87 16.64
CA VAL A 427 15.02 -11.01 17.57
C VAL A 427 15.83 -10.64 18.80
N SER A 428 16.93 -9.88 18.67
CA SER A 428 17.72 -9.45 19.83
C SER A 428 16.93 -8.57 20.81
N LYS A 429 15.92 -7.85 20.31
CA LYS A 429 14.99 -7.05 21.12
C LYS A 429 13.88 -7.87 21.78
N ILE A 430 13.72 -9.13 21.38
CA ILE A 430 12.77 -10.08 21.95
C ILE A 430 13.48 -10.88 23.03
N ASP A 431 14.55 -11.57 22.64
CA ASP A 431 15.38 -12.39 23.51
C ASP A 431 16.77 -12.58 22.86
N PRO A 432 17.82 -11.96 23.43
CA PRO A 432 19.20 -12.05 22.92
C PRO A 432 19.74 -13.48 22.80
N SER A 433 19.26 -14.43 23.60
CA SER A 433 19.77 -15.81 23.58
C SER A 433 19.46 -16.56 22.29
N PHE A 434 18.37 -16.20 21.59
CA PHE A 434 18.02 -16.78 20.29
C PHE A 434 18.99 -16.40 19.18
N VAL A 435 19.64 -15.23 19.29
CA VAL A 435 20.58 -14.75 18.29
C VAL A 435 21.74 -15.73 18.15
N THR A 436 22.28 -16.21 19.27
CA THR A 436 23.37 -17.19 19.31
C THR A 436 22.96 -18.50 18.64
N ALA A 437 21.79 -19.05 19.00
CA ALA A 437 21.29 -20.31 18.42
C ALA A 437 21.04 -20.22 16.90
N ILE A 438 20.52 -19.08 16.42
CA ILE A 438 20.32 -18.83 14.99
C ILE A 438 21.65 -18.79 14.23
N ILE A 439 22.66 -18.12 14.79
CA ILE A 439 24.00 -18.02 14.19
C ILE A 439 24.68 -19.38 14.12
N GLU A 440 24.66 -20.14 15.21
CA GLU A 440 25.25 -21.49 15.27
C GLU A 440 24.62 -22.43 14.23
N ARG A 441 23.30 -22.44 14.12
CA ARG A 441 22.59 -23.29 13.16
C ARG A 441 22.89 -22.91 11.71
N ALA A 442 22.96 -21.63 11.42
CA ALA A 442 23.25 -21.17 10.07
C ALA A 442 24.72 -21.42 9.66
N ARG A 443 25.66 -21.41 10.62
CA ARG A 443 27.04 -21.91 10.43
C ARG A 443 27.07 -23.41 10.09
N GLN A 444 26.25 -24.23 10.78
CA GLN A 444 26.19 -25.67 10.54
C GLN A 444 25.60 -26.05 9.18
N GLN A 445 24.73 -25.21 8.60
CA GLN A 445 24.04 -25.49 7.33
C GLN A 445 24.77 -24.97 6.08
N ASN A 446 26.04 -24.53 6.18
CA ASN A 446 26.80 -23.94 5.06
C ASN A 446 26.07 -22.78 4.35
N GLY A 447 25.13 -22.11 5.04
CA GLY A 447 24.41 -20.97 4.49
C GLY A 447 25.38 -19.80 4.22
N LYS A 448 25.23 -19.11 3.10
CA LYS A 448 25.86 -17.80 2.89
C LYS A 448 25.09 -16.79 3.75
N ILE A 449 25.35 -16.80 5.06
CA ILE A 449 25.06 -15.61 5.83
C ILE A 449 26.13 -14.61 5.42
N ASP A 450 25.71 -13.48 4.88
CA ASP A 450 26.56 -12.31 4.70
C ASP A 450 26.89 -11.75 6.11
N LEU A 451 27.81 -12.45 6.79
CA LEU A 451 28.12 -12.32 8.23
C LEU A 451 29.00 -11.11 8.53
N GLU A 452 29.41 -10.35 7.51
CA GLU A 452 30.69 -9.63 7.53
C GLU A 452 30.78 -8.50 8.56
N ILE A 453 29.67 -8.02 9.14
CA ILE A 453 29.70 -6.93 10.12
C ILE A 453 28.63 -7.09 11.23
N ASP A 454 27.54 -7.82 10.96
CA ASP A 454 26.37 -7.82 11.84
C ASP A 454 26.47 -8.75 13.05
N ALA A 455 27.30 -9.80 12.99
CA ALA A 455 27.53 -10.68 14.15
C ALA A 455 28.31 -9.96 15.28
N ALA A 456 29.29 -9.11 14.93
CA ALA A 456 30.01 -8.26 15.87
C ALA A 456 29.10 -7.21 16.51
N VAL A 457 28.25 -6.57 15.70
CA VAL A 457 27.19 -5.63 16.14
C VAL A 457 26.19 -6.30 17.09
N LEU A 458 25.91 -7.58 16.89
CA LEU A 458 24.95 -8.34 17.70
C LEU A 458 25.52 -8.80 19.04
N TYR A 459 26.83 -9.06 19.12
CA TYR A 459 27.50 -9.39 20.39
C TYR A 459 27.59 -8.17 21.32
N PHE A 460 27.90 -6.99 20.76
CA PHE A 460 28.09 -5.74 21.51
C PHE A 460 26.87 -4.79 21.51
N GLN A 461 25.78 -5.14 20.82
CA GLN A 461 24.55 -4.33 20.68
C GLN A 461 24.73 -2.90 20.10
N MET A 462 25.78 -2.63 19.32
CA MET A 462 26.09 -1.30 18.77
C MET A 462 26.20 -1.28 17.25
N LYS A 463 25.78 -0.20 16.58
CA LYS A 463 26.01 -0.08 15.13
C LYS A 463 27.52 -0.02 14.84
N PRO A 464 28.01 -0.53 13.68
CA PRO A 464 29.44 -0.58 13.37
C PRO A 464 30.11 0.78 13.45
N ASP A 465 29.50 1.81 12.87
CA ASP A 465 29.95 3.19 12.92
C ASP A 465 30.04 3.74 14.36
N GLN A 466 29.14 3.33 15.26
CA GLN A 466 29.16 3.74 16.66
C GLN A 466 30.21 2.97 17.48
N LEU A 467 30.34 1.66 17.23
CA LEU A 467 31.38 0.80 17.81
C LEU A 467 32.77 1.34 17.44
N PHE A 468 32.98 1.66 16.17
CA PHE A 468 34.24 2.22 15.68
C PHE A 468 34.50 3.64 16.18
N ILE A 469 33.48 4.51 16.32
CA ILE A 469 33.67 5.84 16.91
C ILE A 469 34.02 5.73 18.40
N GLN A 470 33.41 4.80 19.14
CA GLN A 470 33.69 4.60 20.57
C GLN A 470 35.12 4.06 20.76
N TYR A 471 35.51 2.98 20.06
CA TYR A 471 36.89 2.50 20.11
C TYR A 471 37.89 3.55 19.58
N LYS A 472 37.57 4.28 18.50
CA LYS A 472 38.48 5.31 17.96
C LYS A 472 38.61 6.54 18.85
N SER A 473 37.58 6.96 19.58
CA SER A 473 37.66 8.10 20.51
C SER A 473 38.43 7.74 21.79
N ILE A 474 38.21 6.53 22.29
CA ILE A 474 38.86 5.99 23.49
C ILE A 474 40.32 5.63 23.23
N MET A 475 40.61 4.90 22.14
CA MET A 475 41.95 4.42 21.79
C MET A 475 42.89 5.53 21.29
N LEU A 476 42.34 6.69 20.91
CA LEU A 476 43.12 7.87 20.51
C LEU A 476 43.23 8.93 21.62
N ASP A 477 42.98 8.53 22.87
CA ASP A 477 43.20 9.33 24.09
C ASP A 477 42.34 10.62 24.16
N LYS A 478 41.10 10.58 23.66
CA LYS A 478 40.22 11.76 23.66
C LYS A 478 39.21 11.82 24.81
N GLU A 479 39.09 10.78 25.64
CA GLU A 479 38.19 10.73 26.80
C GLU A 479 38.89 10.15 28.06
N GLN A 480 38.63 10.73 29.24
CA GLN A 480 39.15 10.22 30.52
C GLN A 480 38.28 9.05 31.02
N LEU A 481 38.78 7.83 30.93
CA LEU A 481 38.17 6.62 31.50
C LEU A 481 38.94 6.12 32.72
N SER A 482 38.25 5.42 33.62
CA SER A 482 38.88 4.68 34.71
C SER A 482 39.61 3.43 34.21
N GLU A 483 40.56 2.90 34.99
CA GLU A 483 41.33 1.70 34.62
C GLU A 483 40.44 0.45 34.48
N GLU A 484 39.40 0.33 35.31
CA GLU A 484 38.43 -0.78 35.23
C GLU A 484 37.62 -0.75 33.92
N GLU A 485 37.24 0.43 33.46
CA GLU A 485 36.56 0.62 32.18
C GLU A 485 37.50 0.28 31.01
N LYS A 486 38.78 0.66 31.08
CA LYS A 486 39.78 0.32 30.07
C LYS A 486 39.99 -1.19 29.96
N GLU A 487 40.15 -1.90 31.08
CA GLU A 487 40.30 -3.35 31.09
C GLU A 487 39.08 -4.07 30.51
N SER A 488 37.87 -3.64 30.87
CA SER A 488 36.62 -4.19 30.33
C SER A 488 36.55 -4.04 28.80
N ILE A 489 36.91 -2.86 28.29
CA ILE A 489 36.89 -2.56 26.86
C ILE A 489 37.96 -3.38 26.11
N LEU A 490 39.15 -3.54 26.67
CA LEU A 490 40.22 -4.36 26.09
C LEU A 490 39.81 -5.84 26.02
N GLY A 491 39.15 -6.36 27.06
CA GLY A 491 38.60 -7.73 27.04
C GLY A 491 37.55 -7.94 25.96
N GLN A 492 36.61 -6.99 25.81
CA GLN A 492 35.60 -7.00 24.76
C GLN A 492 36.22 -6.95 23.35
N PHE A 493 37.26 -6.13 23.17
CA PHE A 493 37.97 -6.02 21.90
C PHE A 493 38.74 -7.31 21.54
N GLU A 494 39.38 -7.96 22.49
CA GLU A 494 40.05 -9.26 22.28
C GLU A 494 39.05 -10.34 21.87
N GLU A 495 37.90 -10.41 22.54
CA GLU A 495 36.83 -11.36 22.21
C GLU A 495 36.28 -11.13 20.80
N LEU A 496 36.10 -9.86 20.40
CA LEU A 496 35.71 -9.47 19.05
C LEU A 496 36.70 -10.00 17.99
N LEU A 497 38.00 -9.74 18.15
CA LEU A 497 38.99 -10.20 17.18
C LEU A 497 39.02 -11.73 17.08
N ASN A 498 38.78 -12.43 18.19
CA ASN A 498 38.74 -13.89 18.22
C ASN A 498 37.57 -14.48 17.44
N VAL A 499 36.50 -13.74 17.16
CA VAL A 499 35.36 -14.23 16.35
C VAL A 499 35.42 -13.85 14.86
N LEU A 500 36.32 -12.94 14.44
CA LEU A 500 36.44 -12.51 13.04
C LEU A 500 37.18 -13.55 12.16
N THR A 501 36.75 -13.73 10.90
CA THR A 501 37.45 -14.61 9.93
C THR A 501 38.58 -13.89 9.21
N PHE A 502 39.36 -14.63 8.42
CA PHE A 502 40.43 -14.08 7.60
C PHE A 502 39.90 -13.02 6.62
N GLU A 503 38.83 -13.34 5.88
CA GLU A 503 38.24 -12.45 4.86
C GLU A 503 37.72 -11.14 5.47
N MET A 504 37.31 -11.17 6.74
CA MET A 504 36.85 -9.98 7.48
C MET A 504 38.01 -9.09 7.96
N LEU A 505 39.19 -9.69 8.18
CA LEU A 505 40.40 -9.01 8.65
C LEU A 505 41.35 -8.61 7.51
N ASP A 506 41.10 -9.07 6.30
CA ASP A 506 41.84 -8.65 5.11
C ASP A 506 41.82 -7.12 4.98
N SER A 507 42.98 -6.55 4.66
CA SER A 507 43.18 -5.14 4.33
C SER A 507 42.28 -4.64 3.19
N GLN A 508 41.80 -5.54 2.30
CA GLN A 508 40.83 -5.22 1.26
C GLN A 508 39.41 -5.03 1.81
N ASN A 509 39.15 -5.48 3.04
CA ASN A 509 37.91 -5.26 3.77
C ASN A 509 38.02 -3.96 4.60
N LYS A 510 37.01 -3.10 4.50
CA LYS A 510 36.91 -1.84 5.25
C LYS A 510 36.98 -2.05 6.77
N LEU A 511 36.55 -3.21 7.28
CA LEU A 511 36.65 -3.56 8.69
C LEU A 511 38.11 -3.79 9.10
N GLY A 512 38.84 -4.60 8.33
CA GLY A 512 40.27 -4.83 8.48
C GLY A 512 41.06 -3.52 8.43
N GLU A 513 40.83 -2.70 7.40
CA GLU A 513 41.47 -1.37 7.25
C GLU A 513 41.27 -0.50 8.49
N ASN A 514 40.07 -0.46 9.08
CA ASN A 514 39.80 0.37 10.27
C ASN A 514 40.45 -0.18 11.55
N ILE A 515 40.45 -1.50 11.78
CA ILE A 515 41.11 -2.12 12.94
C ILE A 515 42.60 -1.82 12.91
N LEU A 516 43.20 -2.00 11.73
CA LEU A 516 44.61 -1.73 11.48
C LEU A 516 44.95 -0.24 11.63
N HIS A 517 44.09 0.65 11.12
CA HIS A 517 44.25 2.10 11.29
C HIS A 517 44.13 2.53 12.76
N ILE A 518 43.25 1.92 13.57
CA ILE A 518 43.17 2.20 15.01
C ILE A 518 44.44 1.71 15.71
N ALA A 519 44.93 0.52 15.36
CA ALA A 519 46.18 -0.03 15.90
C ALA A 519 47.36 0.91 15.63
N ALA A 520 47.52 1.37 14.38
CA ALA A 520 48.60 2.27 14.00
C ALA A 520 48.54 3.63 14.72
N GLN A 521 47.35 4.07 15.14
CA GLN A 521 47.11 5.38 15.74
C GLN A 521 47.00 5.39 17.28
N SER A 522 46.84 4.23 17.92
CA SER A 522 46.64 4.12 19.36
C SER A 522 47.92 4.41 20.15
N ASN A 523 47.82 5.20 21.21
CA ASN A 523 48.92 5.38 22.17
C ASN A 523 48.97 4.26 23.24
N ASP A 524 48.02 3.32 23.23
CA ASP A 524 47.92 2.23 24.20
C ASP A 524 48.57 0.93 23.68
N ASP A 525 49.65 0.53 24.35
CA ASP A 525 50.40 -0.71 24.09
C ASP A 525 49.58 -2.00 24.22
N ASN A 526 48.55 -2.01 25.07
CA ASN A 526 47.77 -3.23 25.33
C ASN A 526 46.90 -3.59 24.12
N PHE A 527 46.42 -2.59 23.39
CA PHE A 527 45.67 -2.79 22.15
C PHE A 527 46.52 -3.50 21.07
N ILE A 528 47.77 -3.05 20.89
CA ILE A 528 48.73 -3.67 19.97
C ILE A 528 49.01 -5.13 20.36
N LYS A 529 49.23 -5.38 21.66
CA LYS A 529 49.49 -6.73 22.17
C LYS A 529 48.31 -7.66 21.90
N ILE A 530 47.08 -7.20 22.07
CA ILE A 530 45.87 -7.98 21.81
C ILE A 530 45.77 -8.33 20.32
N ILE A 531 45.91 -7.35 19.42
CA ILE A 531 45.84 -7.59 17.98
C ILE A 531 46.89 -8.62 17.56
N ARG A 532 48.15 -8.39 17.95
CA ARG A 532 49.24 -9.30 17.62
C ARG A 532 49.00 -10.69 18.18
N LYS A 533 48.60 -10.80 19.46
CA LYS A 533 48.30 -12.08 20.10
C LYS A 533 47.24 -12.84 19.32
N VAL A 534 46.12 -12.20 18.97
CA VAL A 534 45.03 -12.85 18.24
C VAL A 534 45.44 -13.20 16.81
N PHE A 535 46.17 -12.33 16.12
CA PHE A 535 46.61 -12.58 14.74
C PHE A 535 47.62 -13.72 14.68
N VAL A 536 48.56 -13.79 15.61
CA VAL A 536 49.50 -14.92 15.75
C VAL A 536 48.73 -16.22 16.06
N GLN A 537 47.80 -16.19 17.02
CA GLN A 537 46.96 -17.35 17.36
C GLN A 537 46.17 -17.87 16.15
N LYS A 538 45.74 -16.96 15.26
CA LYS A 538 44.98 -17.28 14.05
C LYS A 538 45.82 -17.53 12.80
N GLN A 539 47.15 -17.47 12.90
CA GLN A 539 48.07 -17.55 11.75
C GLN A 539 47.86 -16.44 10.71
N PHE A 540 47.38 -15.28 11.14
CA PHE A 540 47.16 -14.07 10.34
C PHE A 540 48.27 -13.03 10.54
N GLU A 541 49.45 -13.48 10.95
CA GLU A 541 50.59 -12.60 11.25
C GLU A 541 50.97 -11.73 10.04
N PHE A 542 50.80 -12.24 8.82
CA PHE A 542 51.03 -11.45 7.61
C PHE A 542 50.05 -10.27 7.44
N LEU A 543 48.80 -10.35 7.94
CA LEU A 543 47.86 -9.22 7.90
C LEU A 543 48.31 -8.11 8.86
N PHE A 544 48.89 -8.49 10.00
CA PHE A 544 49.54 -7.55 10.91
C PHE A 544 50.72 -6.88 10.20
N ASN A 545 51.52 -7.63 9.44
CA ASN A 545 52.67 -7.08 8.74
C ASN A 545 52.26 -6.20 7.54
N MET A 546 51.27 -6.62 6.75
CA MET A 546 50.68 -5.81 5.67
C MET A 546 50.09 -4.49 6.17
N SER A 547 49.57 -4.47 7.40
CA SER A 547 49.05 -3.25 8.01
C SER A 547 50.13 -2.21 8.30
N LEU A 548 51.37 -2.66 8.52
CA LEU A 548 52.54 -1.81 8.72
C LEU A 548 53.04 -1.22 7.38
N GLU A 549 52.59 -1.79 6.25
CA GLU A 549 52.97 -1.41 4.88
C GLU A 549 51.83 -0.71 4.11
N ALA A 550 50.63 -0.58 4.68
CA ALA A 550 49.44 -0.09 3.98
C ALA A 550 49.52 1.41 3.57
N GLU A 551 49.03 1.73 2.36
CA GLU A 551 48.92 3.11 1.83
C GLU A 551 47.51 3.70 2.04
N ASP A 552 47.41 5.03 2.12
CA ASP A 552 46.14 5.73 2.34
C ASP A 552 45.27 5.59 1.10
N SER A 553 44.14 4.91 1.24
CA SER A 553 43.20 4.60 0.16
C SER A 553 42.68 5.84 -0.57
N LYS A 554 42.74 7.04 0.03
CA LYS A 554 42.36 8.32 -0.62
C LYS A 554 43.53 9.08 -1.24
N SER A 555 44.73 9.01 -0.67
CA SER A 555 45.85 9.85 -1.11
C SER A 555 46.95 9.10 -1.88
N LYS A 556 46.90 7.75 -1.89
CA LYS A 556 47.93 6.87 -2.48
C LYS A 556 49.37 7.26 -2.08
N LYS A 557 49.52 7.80 -0.87
CA LYS A 557 50.80 8.09 -0.24
C LYS A 557 51.06 7.04 0.83
N PRO A 558 52.34 6.71 1.11
CA PRO A 558 52.71 5.94 2.28
C PRO A 558 52.08 6.58 3.52
N ILE A 559 51.35 5.80 4.29
CA ILE A 559 50.74 6.27 5.52
C ILE A 559 51.86 6.48 6.55
N ASP A 560 52.20 7.73 6.84
CA ASP A 560 53.18 8.09 7.88
C ASP A 560 52.54 8.08 9.29
N TYR A 561 51.79 7.00 9.65
CA TYR A 561 50.89 7.00 10.82
C TYR A 561 51.37 6.29 12.10
N CYS A 562 52.56 5.71 12.24
CA CYS A 562 52.84 5.07 13.52
C CYS A 562 53.22 6.09 14.61
N LYS A 563 52.23 6.55 15.40
CA LYS A 563 52.45 7.42 16.57
C LYS A 563 52.88 6.63 17.80
N ASN A 564 52.70 5.31 17.77
CA ASN A 564 53.08 4.40 18.85
C ASN A 564 54.53 3.94 18.68
N ASP A 565 55.40 4.30 19.62
CA ASP A 565 56.84 3.98 19.56
C ASP A 565 57.12 2.47 19.59
N LYS A 566 56.24 1.68 20.23
CA LYS A 566 56.40 0.23 20.36
C LYS A 566 56.06 -0.52 19.09
N MET A 567 55.06 -0.06 18.35
CA MET A 567 54.80 -0.56 16.99
C MET A 567 55.95 -0.23 16.04
N ARG A 568 56.57 0.95 16.17
CA ARG A 568 57.78 1.32 15.41
C ARG A 568 58.97 0.42 15.75
N GLU A 569 59.16 0.12 17.03
CA GLU A 569 60.21 -0.79 17.50
C GLU A 569 60.01 -2.22 16.96
N LEU A 570 58.78 -2.74 17.02
CA LEU A 570 58.41 -4.02 16.43
C LEU A 570 58.65 -4.08 14.91
N PHE A 571 58.30 -3.01 14.18
CA PHE A 571 58.55 -2.88 12.75
C PHE A 571 60.04 -2.87 12.41
N SER A 572 60.85 -2.13 13.19
CA SER A 572 62.30 -2.08 12.98
C SER A 572 62.98 -3.44 13.19
N HIS A 573 62.46 -4.26 14.12
CA HIS A 573 62.96 -5.61 14.36
C HIS A 573 62.53 -6.63 13.29
N GLU A 574 61.35 -6.50 12.68
CA GLU A 574 60.93 -7.37 11.58
C GLU A 574 61.60 -7.00 10.26
N LYS A 575 61.79 -5.71 9.97
CA LYS A 575 62.53 -5.26 8.79
C LYS A 575 63.99 -5.74 8.81
N LEU A 576 64.64 -5.70 9.98
CA LEU A 576 65.96 -6.30 10.19
C LEU A 576 65.98 -7.82 10.00
N ARG A 577 64.90 -8.54 10.34
CA ARG A 577 64.82 -9.99 10.07
C ARG A 577 64.64 -10.31 8.60
N HIS A 578 63.90 -9.50 7.85
CA HIS A 578 63.73 -9.66 6.41
C HIS A 578 65.00 -9.28 5.63
N GLU A 579 65.68 -8.19 5.99
CA GLU A 579 66.96 -7.78 5.39
C GLU A 579 68.13 -8.73 5.71
N HIS A 580 68.00 -9.58 6.73
CA HIS A 580 68.95 -10.66 7.04
C HIS A 580 68.54 -12.03 6.47
N ALA A 581 67.35 -12.14 5.88
CA ALA A 581 66.85 -13.37 5.26
C ALA A 581 66.86 -13.34 3.72
N GLU A 582 67.06 -12.17 3.10
CA GLU A 582 67.56 -12.01 1.73
C GLU A 582 69.11 -12.04 1.70
#